data_AF-A0A9W5AYN7-F1
#
_entry.id   AF-A0A9W5AYN7-F1
#
_cell.length_a   1.000
_cell.length_b   1.000
_cell.length_c   1.000
_cell.angle_alpha   90.00
_cell.angle_beta   90.00
_cell.angle_gamma   90.00
#
_symmetry.space_group_name_H-M   'P 1'
#
loop_
_entity.id
_entity.type
_entity.pdbx_description
1 polymer ?
#
loop_
_entity_poly.entity_id
_entity_poly.type
_entity_poly.pdbx_seq_one_letter_code
_entity_poly.pdbx_strand_id
1 'polypeptide(L)'
;MTAPRRRFGLPPVTLHVESLDRVDLVIAALDRCPDIERAVDFYGLDPFDIDPTVVQIGWIMAAKTGTDFRIGRRILQLLSPDGYLMPPLEFRLSRQTEPTEIEMYEAPFITPFRIELWQSGLSPAEWRINGSVYHPAWDPRIWSRLLYLNRPKAMALTDDGWIKLGRRI
;
A
#
# COMPACT_ATOMS: atom_id res chain seq x y z
N MET A 1 -13.05 -9.67 39.53
CA MET A 1 -12.46 -9.09 38.30
C MET A 1 -10.97 -9.36 38.34
N THR A 2 -10.48 -10.26 37.50
CA THR A 2 -9.06 -10.67 37.50
C THR A 2 -8.34 -9.84 36.44
N ALA A 3 -7.40 -8.99 36.86
CA ALA A 3 -6.61 -8.18 35.93
C ALA A 3 -5.81 -9.09 34.97
N PRO A 4 -5.67 -8.75 33.68
CA PRO A 4 -4.88 -9.55 32.76
C PRO A 4 -3.41 -9.52 33.20
N ARG A 5 -2.89 -10.69 33.59
CA ARG A 5 -1.46 -10.90 33.90
C ARG A 5 -0.65 -10.55 32.65
N ARG A 6 0.06 -9.41 32.69
CA ARG A 6 1.16 -9.13 31.75
C ARG A 6 2.16 -10.28 31.86
N ARG A 7 2.22 -11.14 30.84
CA ARG A 7 3.21 -12.22 30.73
C ARG A 7 4.58 -11.58 30.48
N PHE A 8 5.30 -11.24 31.54
CA PHE A 8 6.71 -10.87 31.47
C PHE A 8 7.51 -12.11 31.06
N GLY A 9 8.25 -12.02 29.94
CA GLY A 9 9.25 -13.02 29.56
C GLY A 9 8.91 -13.90 28.35
N LEU A 10 7.73 -13.78 27.74
CA LEU A 10 7.51 -14.34 26.40
C LEU A 10 7.96 -13.30 25.36
N PRO A 11 8.74 -13.70 24.33
CA PRO A 11 8.93 -12.83 23.18
C PRO A 11 7.54 -12.38 22.67
N PRO A 12 7.40 -11.12 22.23
CA PRO A 12 6.13 -10.64 21.71
C PRO A 12 5.62 -11.64 20.67
N VAL A 13 4.36 -12.06 20.78
CA VAL A 13 3.75 -13.00 19.83
C VAL A 13 3.99 -12.42 18.44
N THR A 14 4.85 -13.06 17.67
CA THR A 14 5.18 -12.63 16.32
C THR A 14 4.00 -12.99 15.44
N LEU A 15 3.14 -12.00 15.19
CA LEU A 15 2.04 -12.16 14.26
C LEU A 15 2.60 -12.32 12.86
N HIS A 16 2.47 -13.51 12.29
CA HIS A 16 2.83 -13.80 10.91
C HIS A 16 1.71 -13.31 9.99
N VAL A 17 1.61 -11.99 9.81
CA VAL A 17 0.54 -11.32 9.04
C VAL A 17 0.29 -11.97 7.68
N GLU A 18 1.34 -12.41 6.99
CA GLU A 18 1.23 -12.98 5.63
C GLU A 18 0.51 -14.33 5.60
N SER A 19 0.48 -15.08 6.71
CA SER A 19 -0.18 -16.39 6.79
C SER A 19 -1.63 -16.32 7.23
N LEU A 20 -2.12 -15.15 7.61
CA LEU A 20 -3.50 -14.96 8.06
C LEU A 20 -4.45 -14.79 6.87
N ASP A 21 -5.65 -15.35 7.01
CA ASP A 21 -6.72 -15.10 6.07
C ASP A 21 -7.41 -13.74 6.34
N ARG A 22 -8.39 -13.41 5.51
CA ARG A 22 -9.11 -12.13 5.60
C ARG A 22 -9.85 -11.97 6.94
N VAL A 23 -10.43 -13.04 7.47
CA VAL A 23 -11.23 -13.00 8.70
C VAL A 23 -10.31 -12.77 9.89
N ASP A 24 -9.22 -13.53 9.98
CA ASP A 24 -8.22 -13.41 11.03
C ASP A 24 -7.59 -12.01 11.06
N LEU A 25 -7.33 -11.43 9.87
CA LEU A 25 -6.78 -10.07 9.76
C LEU A 25 -7.76 -9.00 10.23
N VAL A 26 -9.05 -9.14 9.94
CA VAL A 26 -10.09 -8.20 10.40
C VAL A 26 -10.23 -8.28 11.92
N ILE A 27 -10.26 -9.48 12.49
CA ILE A 27 -10.28 -9.68 13.95
C ILE A 27 -9.05 -9.01 14.59
N ALA A 28 -7.86 -9.29 14.04
CA ALA A 28 -6.62 -8.70 14.52
C ALA A 28 -6.62 -7.16 14.40
N ALA A 29 -7.26 -6.59 13.37
CA ALA A 29 -7.39 -5.15 13.22
C ALA A 29 -8.29 -4.54 14.30
N LEU A 30 -9.47 -5.12 14.55
CA LEU A 30 -10.42 -4.66 15.56
C LEU A 30 -9.83 -4.74 16.97
N ASP A 31 -9.16 -5.84 17.32
CA ASP A 31 -8.51 -6.00 18.62
C ASP A 31 -7.39 -4.96 18.87
N ARG A 32 -6.70 -4.55 17.80
CA ARG A 32 -5.52 -3.67 17.90
C ARG A 32 -5.87 -2.20 17.76
N CYS A 33 -6.95 -1.87 17.07
CA CYS A 33 -7.35 -0.49 16.80
C CYS A 33 -8.83 -0.25 17.14
N PRO A 34 -9.13 0.09 18.41
CA PRO A 34 -10.48 0.41 18.86
C PRO A 34 -11.15 1.58 18.10
N ASP A 35 -10.34 2.45 17.47
CA ASP A 35 -10.88 3.57 16.68
C ASP A 35 -11.62 3.11 15.42
N ILE A 36 -11.39 1.87 14.95
CA ILE A 36 -12.10 1.30 13.81
C ILE A 36 -13.60 1.23 14.10
N GLU A 37 -13.98 0.81 15.30
CA GLU A 37 -15.40 0.70 15.71
C GLU A 37 -16.13 2.05 15.66
N ARG A 38 -15.41 3.15 15.81
CA ARG A 38 -15.96 4.51 15.74
C ARG A 38 -15.96 5.09 14.33
N ALA A 39 -15.02 4.65 13.49
CA ALA A 39 -14.76 5.22 12.17
C ALA A 39 -15.53 4.50 11.05
N VAL A 40 -15.91 3.24 11.27
CA VAL A 40 -16.60 2.41 10.29
C VAL A 40 -18.07 2.31 10.66
N ASP A 41 -18.95 2.65 9.71
CA ASP A 41 -20.39 2.41 9.87
C ASP A 41 -20.71 0.95 9.52
N PHE A 42 -20.79 0.11 10.55
CA PHE A 42 -21.18 -1.30 10.40
C PHE A 42 -22.67 -1.49 10.11
N TYR A 43 -23.50 -0.45 10.27
CA TYR A 43 -24.96 -0.53 10.13
C TYR A 43 -25.46 -0.06 8.75
N GLY A 44 -24.60 0.55 7.94
CA GLY A 44 -24.94 1.11 6.63
C GLY A 44 -24.75 0.17 5.43
N LEU A 45 -24.31 -1.07 5.64
CA LEU A 45 -23.93 -1.97 4.55
C LEU A 45 -24.88 -3.14 4.39
N ASP A 46 -25.25 -3.37 3.13
CA ASP A 46 -25.95 -4.57 2.70
C ASP A 46 -25.12 -5.79 3.13
N PRO A 47 -25.71 -6.83 3.76
CA PRO A 47 -25.01 -8.07 4.10
C PRO A 47 -24.31 -8.76 2.91
N PHE A 48 -24.57 -8.34 1.67
CA PHE A 48 -23.86 -8.79 0.46
C PHE A 48 -22.68 -7.90 0.04
N ASP A 49 -22.45 -6.75 0.67
CA ASP A 49 -21.38 -5.79 0.35
C ASP A 49 -20.39 -5.65 1.53
N ILE A 50 -19.76 -6.77 1.88
CA ILE A 50 -18.77 -6.88 2.97
C ILE A 50 -17.46 -6.17 2.60
N ASP A 51 -17.17 -6.04 1.30
CA ASP A 51 -15.88 -5.57 0.82
C ASP A 51 -15.61 -4.08 1.13
N PRO A 52 -16.58 -3.12 1.02
CA PRO A 52 -16.37 -1.72 1.40
C PRO A 52 -15.93 -1.49 2.86
N THR A 53 -16.54 -2.15 3.85
CA THR A 53 -16.08 -2.07 5.25
C THR A 53 -14.66 -2.58 5.38
N VAL A 54 -14.37 -3.74 4.79
CA VAL A 54 -13.06 -4.37 4.93
C VAL A 54 -11.98 -3.52 4.23
N VAL A 55 -12.32 -2.85 3.13
CA VAL A 55 -11.46 -1.82 2.50
C VAL A 55 -11.19 -0.68 3.48
N GLN A 56 -12.22 -0.13 4.12
CA GLN A 56 -12.06 0.98 5.07
C GLN A 56 -11.20 0.59 6.27
N ILE A 57 -11.41 -0.59 6.85
CA ILE A 57 -10.57 -1.18 7.90
C ILE A 57 -9.12 -1.27 7.41
N GLY A 58 -8.92 -1.81 6.20
CA GLY A 58 -7.61 -1.91 5.57
C GLY A 58 -6.88 -0.57 5.50
N TRP A 59 -7.56 0.50 5.06
CA TRP A 59 -6.98 1.85 4.98
C TRP A 59 -6.71 2.49 6.33
N ILE A 60 -7.61 2.34 7.31
CA ILE A 60 -7.38 2.84 8.69
C ILE A 60 -6.11 2.20 9.28
N MET A 61 -5.93 0.90 9.07
CA MET A 61 -4.76 0.17 9.53
C MET A 61 -3.50 0.55 8.72
N ALA A 62 -3.61 0.69 7.40
CA ALA A 62 -2.51 1.08 6.53
C ALA A 62 -2.00 2.52 6.77
N ALA A 63 -2.80 3.37 7.41
CA ALA A 63 -2.38 4.70 7.85
C ALA A 63 -1.46 4.68 9.10
N LYS A 64 -1.36 3.54 9.79
CA LYS A 64 -0.50 3.36 10.97
C LYS A 64 0.88 2.85 10.54
N THR A 65 1.72 2.46 11.51
CA THR A 65 3.08 1.97 11.29
C THR A 65 3.28 0.56 11.86
N GLY A 66 4.31 -0.16 11.39
CA GLY A 66 4.70 -1.45 11.95
C GLY A 66 3.69 -2.57 11.66
N THR A 67 3.33 -3.37 12.67
CA THR A 67 2.42 -4.51 12.49
C THR A 67 1.04 -4.08 12.00
N ASP A 68 0.54 -2.94 12.46
CA ASP A 68 -0.79 -2.44 12.08
C ASP A 68 -0.83 -2.09 10.60
N PHE A 69 0.22 -1.41 10.12
CA PHE A 69 0.42 -1.17 8.69
C PHE A 69 0.40 -2.46 7.88
N ARG A 70 1.15 -3.48 8.33
CA ARG A 70 1.24 -4.76 7.64
C ARG A 70 -0.12 -5.45 7.55
N ILE A 71 -0.90 -5.44 8.63
CA ILE A 71 -2.27 -5.96 8.65
C ILE A 71 -3.13 -5.22 7.61
N GLY A 72 -3.14 -3.89 7.65
CA GLY A 72 -3.92 -3.07 6.72
C GLY A 72 -3.54 -3.31 5.25
N ARG A 73 -2.24 -3.29 4.95
CA ARG A 73 -1.71 -3.62 3.62
C ARG A 73 -2.15 -5.01 3.16
N ARG A 74 -2.09 -6.01 4.04
CA ARG A 74 -2.44 -7.40 3.70
C ARG A 74 -3.94 -7.55 3.42
N ILE A 75 -4.79 -6.93 4.23
CA ILE A 75 -6.24 -6.87 3.99
C ILE A 75 -6.52 -6.31 2.59
N LEU A 76 -5.94 -5.15 2.27
CA LEU A 76 -6.13 -4.49 0.98
C LEU A 76 -5.60 -5.32 -0.20
N GLN A 77 -4.50 -6.07 -0.01
CA GLN A 77 -3.99 -7.01 -1.02
C GLN A 77 -4.95 -8.17 -1.27
N LEU A 78 -5.51 -8.78 -0.21
CA LEU A 78 -6.46 -9.89 -0.35
C LEU A 78 -7.78 -9.48 -0.99
N LEU A 79 -8.15 -8.21 -0.89
CA LEU A 79 -9.31 -7.63 -1.58
C LEU A 79 -9.00 -7.20 -3.03
N SER A 80 -7.73 -7.12 -3.42
CA SER A 80 -7.35 -6.77 -4.79
C SER A 80 -7.59 -7.98 -5.71
N PRO A 81 -8.29 -7.85 -6.85
CA PRO A 81 -8.66 -8.99 -7.70
C PRO A 81 -7.48 -9.85 -8.18
N ASP A 82 -6.33 -9.23 -8.38
CA ASP A 82 -5.08 -9.86 -8.83
C ASP A 82 -4.09 -10.09 -7.67
N GLY A 83 -4.49 -9.81 -6.43
CA GLY A 83 -3.61 -9.80 -5.26
C GLY A 83 -2.65 -8.61 -5.21
N TYR A 84 -2.69 -7.71 -6.20
CA TYR A 84 -1.77 -6.60 -6.31
C TYR A 84 -2.43 -5.26 -5.98
N LEU A 85 -2.22 -4.84 -4.74
CA LEU A 85 -2.64 -3.53 -4.25
C LEU A 85 -2.04 -2.40 -5.09
N MET A 86 -2.91 -1.58 -5.69
CA MET A 86 -2.57 -0.43 -6.52
C MET A 86 -2.98 0.89 -5.86
N PRO A 87 -2.29 2.00 -6.18
CA PRO A 87 -2.74 3.32 -5.77
C PRO A 87 -4.19 3.57 -6.23
N PRO A 88 -5.04 4.17 -5.39
CA PRO A 88 -6.38 4.61 -5.78
C PRO A 88 -6.34 5.49 -7.04
N LEU A 89 -7.43 5.59 -7.78
CA LEU A 89 -7.48 6.36 -9.03
C LEU A 89 -7.28 7.86 -8.78
N GLU A 90 -7.70 8.32 -7.61
CA GLU A 90 -7.56 9.67 -7.09
C GLU A 90 -6.15 9.97 -6.53
N PHE A 91 -5.26 8.97 -6.47
CA PHE A 91 -3.90 9.16 -5.94
C PHE A 91 -3.12 10.20 -6.75
N ARG A 92 -2.84 11.34 -6.11
CA ARG A 92 -2.13 12.46 -6.70
C ARG A 92 -1.41 13.29 -5.64
N LEU A 93 -0.09 13.20 -5.59
CA LEU A 93 0.76 14.04 -4.75
C LEU A 93 1.43 15.18 -5.53
N SER A 94 1.31 15.18 -6.86
CA SER A 94 1.81 16.26 -7.72
C SER A 94 0.69 16.96 -8.48
N ARG A 95 0.84 18.27 -8.69
CA ARG A 95 -0.03 19.02 -9.61
C ARG A 95 0.30 18.72 -11.07
N GLN A 96 1.53 18.30 -11.40
CA GLN A 96 1.88 17.83 -12.73
C GLN A 96 1.34 16.41 -12.92
N THR A 97 0.41 16.25 -13.86
CA THR A 97 -0.22 14.96 -14.19
C THR A 97 0.06 14.50 -15.60
N GLU A 98 0.59 15.38 -16.45
CA GLU A 98 0.91 15.08 -17.83
C GLU A 98 2.40 15.33 -18.08
N PRO A 99 3.13 14.34 -18.61
CA PRO A 99 4.47 14.55 -19.11
C PRO A 99 4.40 15.32 -20.43
N THR A 100 5.38 16.20 -20.63
CA THR A 100 5.68 16.85 -21.92
C THR A 100 6.25 15.83 -22.91
N GLU A 101 6.25 16.16 -24.20
CA GLU A 101 6.82 15.28 -25.23
C GLU A 101 8.31 14.98 -25.00
N ILE A 102 9.07 15.96 -24.52
CA ILE A 102 10.49 15.81 -24.20
C ILE A 102 10.65 14.87 -23.00
N GLU A 103 9.90 15.07 -21.92
CA GLU A 103 9.92 14.15 -20.76
C GLU A 103 9.50 12.74 -21.18
N MET A 104 8.50 12.59 -22.04
CA MET A 104 8.11 11.29 -22.60
C MET A 104 9.23 10.68 -23.44
N TYR A 105 9.97 11.46 -24.22
CA TYR A 105 11.07 10.92 -25.03
C TYR A 105 12.22 10.44 -24.14
N GLU A 106 12.66 11.29 -23.21
CA GLU A 106 13.85 11.08 -22.37
C GLU A 106 13.61 10.16 -21.17
N ALA A 107 12.35 9.95 -20.78
CA ALA A 107 12.04 9.16 -19.58
C ALA A 107 12.64 7.74 -19.63
N PRO A 108 13.33 7.32 -18.56
CA PRO A 108 13.91 6.00 -18.44
C PRO A 108 12.81 4.92 -18.43
N PHE A 109 13.16 3.72 -18.90
CA PHE A 109 12.25 2.59 -18.95
C PHE A 109 12.49 1.63 -17.79
N ILE A 110 11.46 1.38 -16.99
CA ILE A 110 11.51 0.44 -15.86
C ILE A 110 10.83 -0.88 -16.24
N THR A 111 11.59 -1.97 -16.27
CA THR A 111 11.04 -3.31 -16.52
C THR A 111 11.88 -4.45 -15.89
N PRO A 112 11.24 -5.44 -15.24
CA PRO A 112 9.86 -5.37 -14.82
C PRO A 112 9.67 -4.36 -13.69
N PHE A 113 8.47 -3.80 -13.55
CA PHE A 113 8.13 -2.86 -12.49
C PHE A 113 7.16 -3.47 -11.47
N ARG A 114 7.23 -2.96 -10.24
CA ARG A 114 6.32 -3.25 -9.14
C ARG A 114 5.97 -1.95 -8.42
N ILE A 115 4.69 -1.74 -8.17
CA ILE A 115 4.23 -0.69 -7.26
C ILE A 115 3.88 -1.35 -5.92
N GLU A 116 4.28 -0.71 -4.83
CA GLU A 116 3.94 -1.18 -3.49
C GLU A 116 3.61 -0.03 -2.57
N LEU A 117 2.67 -0.28 -1.66
CA LEU A 117 2.50 0.52 -0.48
C LEU A 117 3.57 0.07 0.53
N TRP A 118 4.47 0.99 0.87
CA TRP A 118 5.64 0.73 1.70
C TRP A 118 5.61 1.58 2.96
N GLN A 119 6.19 1.07 4.04
CA GLN A 119 6.33 1.78 5.31
C GLN A 119 7.67 1.37 5.94
N SER A 120 8.40 2.35 6.48
CA SER A 120 9.67 2.12 7.17
C SER A 120 9.71 2.86 8.50
N GLY A 121 10.05 2.12 9.57
CA GLY A 121 10.23 2.69 10.91
C GLY A 121 8.98 3.40 11.44
N LEU A 122 9.09 4.70 11.69
CA LEU A 122 8.01 5.56 12.18
C LEU A 122 7.42 6.47 11.09
N SER A 123 7.90 6.37 9.84
CA SER A 123 7.39 7.19 8.75
C SER A 123 6.01 6.69 8.31
N PRO A 124 5.10 7.60 7.91
CA PRO A 124 3.85 7.22 7.26
C PRO A 124 4.08 6.34 6.04
N ALA A 125 3.08 5.55 5.69
CA ALA A 125 3.11 4.75 4.48
C ALA A 125 3.19 5.64 3.23
N GLU A 126 3.93 5.18 2.23
CA GLU A 126 4.06 5.84 0.94
C GLU A 126 3.99 4.82 -0.19
N TRP A 127 3.54 5.28 -1.35
CA TRP A 127 3.61 4.48 -2.57
C TRP A 127 5.01 4.56 -3.14
N ARG A 128 5.57 3.40 -3.48
CA ARG A 128 6.85 3.28 -4.14
C ARG A 128 6.70 2.53 -5.45
N ILE A 129 7.54 2.92 -6.40
CA ILE A 129 7.78 2.14 -7.60
C ILE A 129 9.19 1.55 -7.52
N ASN A 130 9.28 0.27 -7.85
CA ASN A 130 10.51 -0.51 -7.85
C ASN A 130 10.67 -1.24 -9.18
N GLY A 131 11.91 -1.49 -9.59
CA GLY A 131 12.19 -2.29 -10.78
C GLY A 131 13.59 -2.06 -11.33
N SER A 132 13.89 -2.74 -12.43
CA SER A 132 15.14 -2.55 -13.15
C SER A 132 14.99 -1.44 -14.18
N VAL A 133 15.94 -0.50 -14.20
CA VAL A 133 15.93 0.66 -15.09
C VAL A 133 16.95 0.49 -16.20
N TYR A 134 16.54 0.84 -17.42
CA TYR A 134 17.41 0.90 -18.58
C TYR A 134 17.63 2.36 -18.98
N HIS A 135 18.66 2.99 -18.40
CA HIS A 135 19.04 4.37 -18.73
C HIS A 135 20.51 4.64 -18.36
N PRO A 136 21.30 5.33 -19.22
CA PRO A 136 22.74 5.50 -18.99
C PRO A 136 23.09 6.39 -17.78
N ALA A 137 22.21 7.30 -17.38
CA ALA A 137 22.46 8.23 -16.28
C ALA A 137 21.88 7.79 -14.92
N TRP A 138 21.25 6.60 -14.86
CA TRP A 138 20.54 6.14 -13.68
C TRP A 138 21.07 4.79 -13.22
N ASP A 139 20.93 4.50 -11.93
CA ASP A 139 21.27 3.19 -11.40
C ASP A 139 20.38 2.09 -12.00
N PRO A 140 20.92 0.89 -12.30
CA PRO A 140 20.16 -0.19 -12.92
C PRO A 140 18.95 -0.69 -12.12
N ARG A 141 18.86 -0.34 -10.83
CA ARG A 141 17.72 -0.63 -9.97
C ARG A 141 17.35 0.61 -9.21
N ILE A 142 16.06 0.94 -9.26
CA ILE A 142 15.52 2.05 -8.49
C ILE A 142 14.43 1.57 -7.55
N TRP A 143 14.35 2.29 -6.44
CA TRP A 143 13.13 2.45 -5.67
C TRP A 143 12.94 3.96 -5.56
N SER A 144 11.79 4.45 -6.00
CA SER A 144 11.50 5.89 -5.99
C SER A 144 10.10 6.10 -5.44
N ARG A 145 9.90 7.23 -4.77
CA ARG A 145 8.58 7.58 -4.24
C ARG A 145 7.66 7.90 -5.40
N LEU A 146 6.49 7.28 -5.44
CA LEU A 146 5.48 7.55 -6.45
C LEU A 146 4.73 8.83 -6.07
N LEU A 147 4.72 9.82 -6.97
CA LEU A 147 3.99 11.07 -6.80
C LEU A 147 2.69 11.09 -7.60
N TYR A 148 2.68 10.45 -8.76
CA TYR A 148 1.49 10.30 -9.60
C TYR A 148 1.63 9.11 -10.54
N LEU A 149 0.52 8.42 -10.82
CA LEU A 149 0.47 7.29 -11.75
C LEU A 149 -0.41 7.63 -12.97
N ASN A 150 0.22 7.93 -14.10
CA ASN A 150 -0.48 8.15 -15.37
C ASN A 150 -0.73 6.79 -16.05
N ARG A 151 -1.83 6.13 -15.68
CA ARG A 151 -2.21 4.82 -16.25
C ARG A 151 -2.40 4.88 -17.79
N PRO A 152 -3.06 5.89 -18.38
CA PRO A 152 -3.25 5.97 -19.84
C PRO A 152 -1.95 6.00 -20.64
N LYS A 153 -0.92 6.71 -20.17
CA LYS A 153 0.39 6.81 -20.83
C LYS A 153 1.39 5.73 -20.38
N ALA A 154 1.00 4.85 -19.47
CA ALA A 154 1.90 3.89 -18.82
C ALA A 154 3.16 4.57 -18.25
N MET A 155 2.97 5.69 -17.52
CA MET A 155 4.06 6.45 -16.91
C MET A 155 3.80 6.72 -15.43
N ALA A 156 4.87 6.88 -14.68
CA ALA A 156 4.83 7.30 -13.28
C ALA A 156 5.68 8.55 -13.10
N LEU A 157 5.17 9.51 -12.34
CA LEU A 157 5.96 10.62 -11.84
C LEU A 157 6.51 10.22 -10.47
N THR A 158 7.82 10.37 -10.32
CA THR A 158 8.57 10.08 -9.10
C THR A 158 9.30 11.32 -8.59
N ASP A 159 9.94 11.21 -7.42
CA ASP A 159 10.88 12.21 -6.91
C ASP A 159 12.11 12.43 -7.82
N ASP A 160 12.45 11.43 -8.64
CA ASP A 160 13.54 11.51 -9.63
C ASP A 160 13.06 11.93 -11.04
N GLY A 161 11.76 12.16 -11.22
CA GLY A 161 11.15 12.56 -12.48
C GLY A 161 10.22 11.50 -13.10
N TRP A 162 9.90 11.69 -14.38
CA TRP A 162 9.00 10.80 -15.12
C TRP A 162 9.70 9.52 -15.56
N ILE A 163 9.02 8.38 -15.39
CA ILE A 163 9.51 7.07 -15.82
C ILE A 163 8.44 6.33 -16.63
N LYS A 164 8.88 5.54 -17.62
CA LYS A 164 8.03 4.68 -18.45
C LYS A 164 7.88 3.31 -17.83
N LEU A 165 6.65 2.84 -17.69
CA LEU A 165 6.32 1.55 -17.11
C LEU A 165 6.33 0.47 -18.19
N GLY A 166 7.24 -0.49 -18.05
CA GLY A 166 7.32 -1.67 -18.91
C GLY A 166 6.41 -2.80 -18.45
N ARG A 167 6.95 -4.02 -18.43
CA ARG A 167 6.18 -5.19 -17.98
C ARG A 167 6.04 -5.15 -16.46
N ARG A 168 4.84 -5.43 -15.93
CA ARG A 168 4.64 -5.62 -14.50
C ARG A 168 5.14 -7.01 -14.06
N ILE A 169 5.74 -7.11 -12.86
CA ILE A 169 5.96 -8.41 -12.17
C ILE A 169 4.63 -8.97 -11.69
#